data_AF-A0A2E4SSD9-F1
#
_entry.id   AF-A0A2E4SSD9-F1
#
_cell.length_a   1.000
_cell.length_b   1.000
_cell.length_c   1.000
_cell.angle_alpha   90.00
_cell.angle_beta   90.00
_cell.angle_gamma   90.00
#
_symmetry.space_group_name_H-M   'P 1'
#
loop_
_entity.id
_entity.type
_entity.pdbx_description
1 polymer ?
#
loop_
_entity_poly.entity_id
_entity_poly.type
_entity_poly.pdbx_seq_one_letter_code
_entity_poly.pdbx_strand_id
1 'polypeptide(L)'
;MKKNLGKFGEIQFESPDSMATCFEIVTLLSTNPDSATLSRLCSCAIGICSDKEAILPSYRPLKEKPLEYGYRVLERLLERGCNANHIFDIGMSCIMMMSEKIPSEEGVKENINFSNSQESDTSTN
;
A
#
# COMPACT_ATOMS: atom_id res chain seq x y z
N MET A 1 2.88 11.05 2.73
CA MET A 1 2.13 11.62 3.88
C MET A 1 2.99 11.50 5.14
N LYS A 2 3.06 12.51 5.99
CA LYS A 2 3.76 12.41 7.29
C LYS A 2 2.78 12.10 8.43
N LYS A 3 3.09 11.11 9.26
CA LYS A 3 2.32 10.82 10.49
C LYS A 3 3.27 10.38 11.62
N ASN A 4 2.87 10.65 12.86
CA ASN A 4 3.58 10.14 14.04
C ASN A 4 3.25 8.64 14.24
N LEU A 5 4.25 7.80 14.43
CA LEU A 5 4.09 6.35 14.60
C LEU A 5 4.57 5.93 16.01
N GLY A 6 3.82 6.31 17.04
CA GLY A 6 4.13 5.96 18.43
C GLY A 6 5.55 6.36 18.81
N LYS A 7 6.32 5.43 19.41
CA LYS A 7 7.71 5.69 19.81
C LYS A 7 8.71 5.79 18.63
N PHE A 8 8.28 5.54 17.39
CA PHE A 8 9.14 5.76 16.22
C PHE A 8 9.24 7.25 15.83
N GLY A 9 8.33 8.10 16.31
CA GLY A 9 8.33 9.52 15.97
C GLY A 9 7.62 9.79 14.65
N GLU A 10 7.96 10.90 13.99
CA GLU A 10 7.36 11.30 12.72
C GLU A 10 7.98 10.52 11.56
N ILE A 11 7.13 9.84 10.79
CA ILE A 11 7.50 8.94 9.69
C ILE A 11 6.89 9.45 8.39
N GLN A 12 7.68 9.45 7.31
CA GLN A 12 7.18 9.69 5.97
C GLN A 12 6.66 8.38 5.37
N PHE A 13 5.38 8.38 5.01
CA PHE A 13 4.71 7.29 4.32
C PHE A 13 4.55 7.59 2.83
N GLU A 14 4.85 6.61 1.99
CA GLU A 14 4.72 6.69 0.54
C GLU A 14 4.08 5.42 -0.01
N SER A 15 3.26 5.57 -1.05
CA SER A 15 2.68 4.40 -1.73
C SER A 15 3.79 3.63 -2.46
N PRO A 16 3.86 2.28 -2.36
CA PRO A 16 4.92 1.50 -2.99
C PRO A 16 4.87 1.63 -4.52
N ASP A 17 6.01 1.46 -5.19
CA ASP A 17 6.09 1.55 -6.65
C ASP A 17 5.45 0.35 -7.35
N SER A 18 5.38 -0.79 -6.67
CA SER A 18 4.75 -2.00 -7.19
C SER A 18 3.23 -1.87 -7.21
N MET A 19 2.67 -1.77 -8.42
CA MET A 19 1.22 -1.78 -8.64
C MET A 19 0.58 -3.10 -8.21
N ALA A 20 1.27 -4.22 -8.44
CA ALA A 20 0.82 -5.54 -8.01
C ALA A 20 0.64 -5.61 -6.48
N THR A 21 1.58 -5.01 -5.74
CA THR A 21 1.48 -4.89 -4.28
C THR A 21 0.31 -4.00 -3.86
N CYS A 22 0.11 -2.85 -4.52
CA CYS A 22 -1.05 -2.00 -4.26
C CYS A 22 -2.36 -2.78 -4.48
N PHE A 23 -2.48 -3.48 -5.61
CA PHE A 23 -3.66 -4.24 -5.98
C PHE A 23 -3.96 -5.38 -5.01
N GLU A 24 -2.93 -6.13 -4.58
CA GLU A 24 -3.06 -7.22 -3.62
C GLU A 24 -3.63 -6.73 -2.27
N ILE A 25 -3.05 -5.66 -1.71
CA ILE A 25 -3.46 -5.11 -0.41
C ILE A 25 -4.88 -4.53 -0.47
N VAL A 26 -5.21 -3.78 -1.53
CA VAL A 26 -6.55 -3.20 -1.69
C VAL A 26 -7.60 -4.31 -1.89
N THR A 27 -7.29 -5.33 -2.69
CA THR A 27 -8.20 -6.48 -2.89
C THR A 27 -8.46 -7.21 -1.57
N LEU A 28 -7.44 -7.42 -0.74
CA LEU A 28 -7.61 -8.03 0.57
C LEU A 28 -8.55 -7.21 1.47
N LEU A 29 -8.50 -5.88 1.41
CA LEU A 29 -9.42 -5.02 2.16
C LEU A 29 -10.87 -5.19 1.67
N SER A 30 -11.08 -5.30 0.36
CA SER A 30 -12.41 -5.48 -0.25
C SER A 30 -13.10 -6.80 0.11
N THR A 31 -12.38 -7.76 0.70
CA THR A 31 -12.97 -9.03 1.18
C THR A 31 -13.80 -8.89 2.45
N ASN A 32 -13.92 -7.69 3.02
CA ASN A 32 -14.56 -7.42 4.31
C ASN A 32 -13.95 -8.28 5.45
N PRO A 33 -12.63 -8.15 5.71
CA PRO A 33 -11.94 -8.95 6.70
C PRO A 33 -12.49 -8.71 8.12
N ASP A 34 -12.41 -9.75 8.96
CA ASP A 34 -12.64 -9.59 10.40
C ASP A 34 -11.63 -8.62 11.03
N SER A 35 -11.90 -8.17 12.26
CA SER A 35 -11.06 -7.15 12.92
C SER A 35 -9.60 -7.57 13.11
N ALA A 36 -9.34 -8.85 13.36
CA ALA A 36 -7.98 -9.36 13.53
C ALA A 36 -7.22 -9.33 12.20
N THR A 37 -7.86 -9.81 11.14
CA THR A 37 -7.32 -9.78 9.77
C THR A 37 -7.12 -8.33 9.30
N LEU A 38 -8.08 -7.44 9.59
CA LEU A 38 -7.98 -6.02 9.29
C LEU A 38 -6.78 -5.38 10.01
N SER A 39 -6.56 -5.67 11.29
CA SER A 39 -5.41 -5.13 12.02
C SER A 39 -4.05 -5.55 11.43
N ARG A 40 -3.94 -6.80 10.96
CA ARG A 40 -2.75 -7.31 10.27
C ARG A 40 -2.59 -6.63 8.92
N LEU A 41 -3.69 -6.44 8.18
CA LEU A 41 -3.67 -5.76 6.88
C LEU A 41 -3.25 -4.29 7.01
N CYS A 42 -3.80 -3.57 7.99
CA CYS A 42 -3.39 -2.20 8.31
C CYS A 42 -1.90 -2.12 8.69
N SER A 43 -1.42 -3.07 9.50
CA SER A 43 -0.01 -3.14 9.88
C SER A 43 0.89 -3.48 8.69
N CYS A 44 0.44 -4.36 7.79
CA CYS A 44 1.11 -4.65 6.53
C CYS A 44 1.27 -3.38 5.69
N ALA A 45 0.18 -2.63 5.49
CA ALA A 45 0.20 -1.39 4.73
C ALA A 45 1.14 -0.33 5.35
N ILE A 46 1.15 -0.19 6.68
CA ILE A 46 2.10 0.66 7.41
C ILE A 46 3.55 0.29 7.09
N GLY A 47 3.88 -1.01 7.20
CA GLY A 47 5.23 -1.49 6.95
C GLY A 47 5.68 -1.23 5.52
N ILE A 48 4.83 -1.54 4.54
CA ILE A 48 5.11 -1.30 3.12
C ILE A 48 5.29 0.18 2.84
N CYS A 49 4.38 1.04 3.34
CA CYS A 49 4.43 2.47 3.06
C CYS A 49 5.55 3.21 3.77
N SER A 50 6.19 2.60 4.78
CA SER A 50 7.32 3.19 5.52
C SER A 50 8.66 2.49 5.24
N ASP A 51 8.74 1.66 4.18
CA ASP A 51 9.94 0.85 3.89
C ASP A 51 11.23 1.69 3.77
N LYS A 52 11.13 2.90 3.21
CA LYS A 52 12.27 3.84 3.08
C LYS A 52 12.88 4.29 4.41
N GLU A 53 12.11 4.24 5.49
CA GLU A 53 12.54 4.66 6.83
C GLU A 53 13.33 3.54 7.54
N ALA A 54 13.27 2.31 7.03
CA ALA A 54 14.00 1.14 7.54
C ALA A 54 13.80 0.87 9.06
N ILE A 55 12.67 1.32 9.63
CA ILE A 55 12.33 1.14 11.05
C ILE A 55 11.51 -0.13 11.34
N LEU A 56 10.90 -0.70 10.31
CA LEU A 56 10.06 -1.90 10.36
C LEU A 56 10.69 -3.00 9.49
N PRO A 57 10.29 -4.28 9.68
CA PRO A 57 10.76 -5.35 8.80
C PRO A 57 10.50 -5.01 7.33
N SER A 58 11.45 -5.30 6.44
CA SER A 58 11.25 -5.07 5.01
C SER A 58 10.34 -6.15 4.39
N TYR A 59 9.41 -5.72 3.53
CA TYR A 59 8.44 -6.59 2.85
C TYR A 59 9.02 -7.20 1.57
N ARG A 60 8.78 -8.49 1.35
CA ARG A 60 9.25 -9.24 0.17
C ARG A 60 8.08 -9.94 -0.53
N PRO A 61 7.35 -9.25 -1.44
CA PRO A 61 6.09 -9.75 -2.02
C PRO A 61 6.14 -11.16 -2.62
N LEU A 62 7.30 -11.60 -3.15
CA LEU A 62 7.45 -12.93 -3.75
C LEU A 62 7.83 -14.04 -2.75
N LYS A 63 8.10 -13.71 -1.49
CA LYS A 63 8.63 -14.63 -0.48
C LYS A 63 7.75 -14.75 0.77
N GLU A 64 6.81 -13.85 0.98
CA GLU A 64 5.95 -13.83 2.14
C GLU A 64 4.54 -13.34 1.78
N LYS A 65 3.54 -13.79 2.54
CA LYS A 65 2.16 -13.33 2.35
C LYS A 65 1.91 -12.01 3.10
N PRO A 66 1.07 -11.11 2.57
CA PRO A 66 0.76 -9.83 3.21
C PRO A 66 0.36 -9.93 4.69
N LEU A 67 -0.48 -10.91 5.04
CA LEU A 67 -1.00 -11.07 6.40
C LEU A 67 0.04 -11.63 7.38
N GLU A 68 0.98 -12.44 6.89
CA GLU A 68 2.10 -12.97 7.69
C GLU A 68 3.11 -11.87 7.97
N TYR A 69 3.44 -11.06 6.96
CA TYR A 69 4.21 -9.84 7.13
C TYR A 69 3.52 -8.87 8.10
N GLY A 70 2.23 -8.63 7.90
CA GLY A 70 1.41 -7.75 8.72
C GLY A 70 1.38 -8.15 10.19
N TYR A 71 1.41 -9.45 10.50
CA TYR A 71 1.54 -9.94 11.88
C TYR A 71 2.86 -9.50 12.52
N ARG A 72 4.00 -9.66 11.83
CA ARG A 72 5.32 -9.25 12.35
C ARG A 72 5.40 -7.74 12.56
N VAL A 73 4.83 -6.96 11.63
CA VAL A 73 4.75 -5.50 11.77
C VAL A 73 3.85 -5.12 12.94
N LEU A 74 2.69 -5.76 13.08
CA LEU A 74 1.75 -5.51 14.19
C LEU A 74 2.43 -5.72 15.54
N GLU A 75 3.14 -6.84 15.72
CA GLU A 75 3.90 -7.12 16.94
C GLU A 75 4.90 -5.99 17.24
N ARG A 76 5.66 -5.57 16.23
CA ARG A 76 6.65 -4.49 16.35
C ARG A 76 6.02 -3.13 16.69
N LEU A 77 4.87 -2.82 16.11
CA LEU A 77 4.12 -1.58 16.39
C LEU A 77 3.62 -1.56 17.84
N LEU A 78 3.06 -2.67 18.31
CA LEU A 78 2.57 -2.83 19.68
C LEU A 78 3.69 -2.73 20.71
N GLU A 79 4.83 -3.40 20.49
CA GLU A 79 6.03 -3.28 21.34
C GLU A 79 6.51 -1.83 21.51
N ARG A 80 6.31 -1.02 20.46
CA ARG A 80 6.69 0.40 20.43
C ARG A 80 5.56 1.34 20.86
N GLY A 81 4.51 0.80 21.47
CA GLY A 81 3.44 1.56 22.10
C GLY A 81 2.44 2.17 21.13
N CYS A 82 2.36 1.68 19.89
CA CYS A 82 1.25 2.02 19.00
C CYS A 82 0.00 1.31 19.51
N ASN A 83 -1.10 2.04 19.70
CA ASN A 83 -2.40 1.43 20.05
C ASN A 83 -3.18 1.05 18.78
N ALA A 84 -4.22 0.22 18.94
CA ALA A 84 -5.02 -0.29 17.83
C ALA A 84 -5.65 0.83 16.97
N ASN A 85 -6.23 1.86 17.60
CA ASN A 85 -6.86 2.98 16.89
C ASN A 85 -5.85 3.70 15.99
N HIS A 86 -4.63 3.89 16.49
CA HIS A 86 -3.55 4.53 15.73
C HIS A 86 -3.11 3.68 14.55
N ILE A 87 -3.01 2.36 14.75
CA ILE A 87 -2.68 1.39 13.70
C ILE A 87 -3.76 1.39 12.61
N PHE A 88 -5.05 1.43 12.99
CA PHE A 88 -6.14 1.50 12.03
C PHE A 88 -6.13 2.81 11.24
N ASP A 89 -5.98 3.95 11.91
CA ASP A 89 -5.98 5.26 11.23
C ASP A 89 -4.84 5.36 10.20
N ILE A 90 -3.60 5.07 10.61
CA ILE A 90 -2.44 5.14 9.70
C ILE A 90 -2.55 4.06 8.63
N GLY A 91 -2.90 2.83 9.01
CA GLY A 91 -3.00 1.71 8.08
C GLY A 91 -4.04 1.94 6.99
N MET A 92 -5.23 2.43 7.36
CA MET A 92 -6.26 2.79 6.38
C MET A 92 -5.80 3.93 5.47
N SER A 93 -5.12 4.95 6.02
CA SER A 93 -4.52 6.02 5.21
C SER A 93 -3.51 5.46 4.19
N CYS A 94 -2.70 4.48 4.59
CA CYS A 94 -1.76 3.80 3.70
C CYS A 94 -2.46 3.01 2.59
N ILE A 95 -3.52 2.27 2.93
CA ILE A 95 -4.30 1.51 1.94
C ILE A 95 -4.99 2.48 0.95
N MET A 96 -5.49 3.63 1.41
CA MET A 96 -6.04 4.65 0.53
C MET A 96 -4.99 5.18 -0.47
N MET A 97 -3.77 5.49 -0.02
CA MET A 97 -2.67 5.88 -0.92
C MET A 97 -2.30 4.78 -1.93
N MET A 98 -2.48 3.51 -1.58
CA MET A 98 -2.31 2.39 -2.52
C MET A 98 -3.46 2.35 -3.53
N SER A 99 -4.70 2.54 -3.07
CA SER A 99 -5.89 2.56 -3.91
C SER A 99 -5.86 3.66 -4.95
N GLU A 100 -5.32 4.84 -4.61
CA GLU A 100 -5.17 5.97 -5.54
C GLU A 100 -4.21 5.67 -6.71
N LYS A 101 -3.28 4.72 -6.56
CA LYS A 101 -2.41 4.28 -7.65
C LYS A 101 -3.10 3.31 -8.62
N ILE A 102 -4.12 2.58 -8.17
CA ILE A 102 -4.77 1.56 -9.00
C ILE A 102 -5.60 2.27 -10.08
N PRO A 103 -5.33 2.01 -11.37
CA PRO A 103 -6.08 2.63 -12.46
C PRO A 103 -7.57 2.28 -12.34
N SER A 104 -8.43 3.29 -12.41
CA SER A 104 -9.87 3.07 -12.60
C SER A 104 -10.15 2.66 -14.05
N GLU A 105 -11.31 2.03 -14.30
CA GLU A 105 -11.75 1.72 -15.67
C GLU A 105 -11.78 2.96 -16.59
N GLU A 106 -12.01 4.14 -16.02
CA GLU A 106 -11.99 5.43 -16.72
C GLU A 106 -10.56 5.84 -17.09
N GLY A 107 -9.61 5.73 -16.15
CA GLY A 107 -8.19 6.06 -16.40
C GLY A 107 -7.48 5.10 -17.36
N VAL A 108 -7.94 3.86 -17.51
CA VAL A 108 -7.43 2.92 -18.51
C VAL A 108 -7.91 3.31 -19.92
N LYS A 109 -9.18 3.72 -20.07
CA LYS A 109 -9.73 4.16 -21.36
C LYS A 109 -9.02 5.41 -21.91
N GLU A 110 -8.63 6.33 -21.04
CA GLU A 110 -7.88 7.52 -21.43
C GLU A 110 -6.46 7.17 -21.94
N ASN A 111 -5.75 6.25 -21.28
CA ASN A 111 -4.40 5.83 -21.69
C ASN A 111 -4.37 5.01 -23.00
N ILE A 112 -5.45 4.27 -23.30
CA ILE A 112 -5.59 3.56 -24.59
C ILE A 112 -5.69 4.56 -25.75
N ASN A 113 -6.39 5.68 -25.57
CA ASN A 113 -6.56 6.68 -26.63
C ASN A 113 -5.24 7.39 -26.99
N PHE A 114 -4.35 7.62 -26.03
CA PHE A 114 -3.01 8.16 -26.31
C PHE A 114 -2.12 7.18 -27.09
N SER A 115 -2.24 5.88 -26.80
CA SER A 115 -1.37 4.86 -27.40
C SER A 115 -1.74 4.54 -28.86
N ASN A 116 -3.02 4.66 -29.23
CA ASN A 116 -3.48 4.45 -30.62
C ASN A 116 -3.25 5.64 -31.57
N SER A 117 -2.81 6.79 -31.06
CA SER A 117 -2.65 8.02 -31.85
C SER A 117 -1.25 8.19 -32.45
N GLN A 118 -0.32 7.26 -32.21
CA GLN A 118 1.07 7.35 -32.69
C GLN A 118 1.42 6.45 -33.89
N GLU A 119 0.48 5.69 -34.46
CA GLU A 119 0.77 4.79 -35.60
C GLU A 119 0.25 5.25 -36.97
N SER A 120 -0.22 6.49 -37.13
CA SER A 120 -0.78 6.94 -38.42
C SER A 120 -0.13 8.20 -38.99
N ASP A 121 1.20 8.30 -38.98
CA ASP A 121 1.93 9.32 -39.76
C ASP A 121 3.30 8.80 -40.24
N THR A 122 3.29 7.73 -41.04
CA THR A 122 4.38 7.50 -42.00
C THR A 122 3.83 6.79 -43.24
N SER A 123 3.47 7.57 -44.25
CA SER A 123 3.58 7.18 -45.67
C SER A 123 3.48 8.45 -46.54
N THR A 124 4.62 9.11 -46.70
CA THR A 124 4.96 9.93 -47.86
C THR A 124 5.09 9.03 -49.09
N ASN A 125 4.24 9.23 -50.10
CA ASN A 125 4.57 9.56 -51.50
C ASN A 125 3.37 9.38 -52.42
#